data_AF-A0A4U1BMZ0-F1
#
_entry.id   AF-A0A4U1BMZ0-F1
#
_cell.length_a   1.000
_cell.length_b   1.000
_cell.length_c   1.000
_cell.angle_alpha   90.00
_cell.angle_beta   90.00
_cell.angle_gamma   90.00
#
_symmetry.space_group_name_H-M   'P 1'
#
loop_
_entity.id
_entity.type
_entity.pdbx_description
1 polymer ?
#
loop_
_entity_poly.entity_id
_entity_poly.type
_entity_poly.pdbx_seq_one_letter_code
_entity_poly.pdbx_strand_id
1 'polypeptide(L)'
;MANRVTHAVLVAAPALLIVGIWLNSSLPSIDDTPSVASHHEEPLTPTVHSANSLPAAAVPLALSQLERWIFQANGTTASQILTFISQQISHLPAEQQQQILDLATRFIAYKGALVELADGKYEAQFNAEALGKQLEQKRQLQYQFFTEDQVEQLFSKQHQQDAASLERLQIRQDTPESSNERWQLIEQQISQQSPLEQRAFAPSVQMRHLERMMEEEPGTISREALVSEFGEAAGERLHQTVTQQERWQQQLSQAQAELDVIMQNDTGKPRQQAIDELINTFEPHKRRRAQALLGLLDTK
;
A
#
# COMPACT_ATOMS: atom_id res chain seq x y z
N MET A 1 30.51 -29.87 22.36
CA MET A 1 29.71 -29.42 23.53
C MET A 1 29.77 -27.89 23.53
N ALA A 2 29.01 -27.16 22.70
CA ALA A 2 27.54 -26.97 22.70
C ALA A 2 27.06 -26.60 24.12
N ASN A 3 26.46 -25.44 24.41
CA ASN A 3 25.72 -24.50 23.57
C ASN A 3 25.72 -23.10 24.26
N ARG A 4 26.01 -22.01 23.53
CA ARG A 4 25.78 -20.62 23.97
C ARG A 4 24.44 -20.17 23.41
N VAL A 5 23.47 -19.87 24.26
CA VAL A 5 22.18 -19.30 23.84
C VAL A 5 22.27 -17.78 23.93
N THR A 6 22.40 -17.15 22.77
CA THR A 6 22.18 -15.73 22.51
C THR A 6 20.68 -15.43 22.54
N HIS A 7 20.22 -14.58 23.45
CA HIS A 7 18.86 -14.03 23.39
C HIS A 7 18.86 -12.79 22.49
N ALA A 8 18.37 -12.98 21.26
CA ALA A 8 18.04 -11.89 20.35
C ALA A 8 16.69 -11.27 20.77
N VAL A 9 16.68 -9.95 20.91
CA VAL A 9 15.49 -9.14 21.13
C VAL A 9 14.69 -9.13 19.82
N LEU A 10 13.55 -9.82 19.80
CA LEU A 10 12.66 -9.84 18.65
C LEU A 10 11.74 -8.60 18.69
N VAL A 11 12.15 -7.52 18.02
CA VAL A 11 11.27 -6.39 17.70
C VAL A 11 10.38 -6.81 16.53
N ALA A 12 9.14 -7.19 16.83
CA ALA A 12 8.14 -7.48 15.82
C ALA A 12 7.55 -6.16 15.30
N ALA A 13 8.05 -5.67 14.16
CA ALA A 13 7.45 -4.58 13.40
C ALA A 13 6.27 -5.11 12.56
N PRO A 14 5.03 -4.62 12.71
CA PRO A 14 3.96 -4.95 11.77
C PRO A 14 4.13 -4.11 10.51
N ALA A 15 4.65 -4.74 9.45
CA ALA A 15 4.65 -4.19 8.10
C ALA A 15 3.21 -4.09 7.58
N LEU A 16 2.58 -2.92 7.73
CA LEU A 16 1.34 -2.59 7.05
C LEU A 16 1.64 -2.16 5.61
N LEU A 17 1.76 -3.14 4.73
CA LEU A 17 1.66 -2.94 3.29
C LEU A 17 0.19 -2.66 2.95
N ILE A 18 -0.13 -1.40 2.68
CA ILE A 18 -1.37 -1.03 1.98
C ILE A 18 -1.17 -1.45 0.52
N VAL A 19 -1.49 -2.69 0.23
CA VAL A 19 -1.79 -3.14 -1.13
C VAL A 19 -3.12 -2.50 -1.49
N GLY A 20 -3.13 -1.67 -2.53
CA GLY A 20 -4.35 -1.14 -3.12
C GLY A 20 -5.30 -2.30 -3.39
N ILE A 21 -6.46 -2.23 -2.74
CA ILE A 21 -7.55 -3.20 -2.87
C ILE A 21 -7.96 -3.20 -4.35
N TRP A 22 -7.57 -4.24 -5.07
CA TRP A 22 -8.25 -4.64 -6.30
C TRP A 22 -9.63 -5.15 -5.88
N LEU A 23 -10.68 -4.46 -6.32
CA LEU A 23 -12.05 -4.96 -6.20
C LEU A 23 -12.16 -6.23 -7.05
N ASN A 24 -12.05 -7.38 -6.39
CA ASN A 24 -12.62 -8.63 -6.85
C ASN A 24 -14.01 -8.74 -6.25
N SER A 25 -15.04 -8.37 -7.03
CA SER A 25 -16.43 -8.68 -6.69
C SER A 25 -17.01 -9.57 -7.79
N SER A 26 -16.79 -10.86 -7.58
CA SER A 26 -17.68 -11.98 -7.91
C SER A 26 -19.00 -11.61 -8.62
N LEU A 27 -19.05 -11.89 -9.92
CA LEU A 27 -20.30 -12.20 -10.61
C LEU A 27 -20.78 -13.59 -10.13
N PRO A 28 -22.06 -13.77 -9.75
CA PRO A 28 -22.58 -15.10 -9.47
C PRO A 28 -22.76 -15.91 -10.76
N SER A 29 -22.21 -17.12 -10.77
CA SER A 29 -22.47 -18.15 -11.79
C SER A 29 -23.94 -18.54 -11.77
N ILE A 30 -24.61 -18.46 -12.92
CA ILE A 30 -25.93 -19.08 -13.13
C ILE A 30 -25.77 -20.10 -14.25
N ASP A 31 -25.60 -21.36 -13.84
CA ASP A 31 -26.05 -22.52 -14.61
C ASP A 31 -27.55 -22.67 -14.34
N ASP A 32 -28.37 -22.43 -15.36
CA ASP A 32 -29.44 -23.35 -15.78
C ASP A 32 -30.24 -22.72 -16.93
N THR A 33 -30.20 -23.41 -18.07
CA THR A 33 -30.89 -23.11 -19.34
C THR A 33 -32.42 -23.07 -19.21
N PRO A 34 -33.15 -22.39 -20.13
CA PRO A 34 -33.54 -23.09 -21.36
C PRO A 34 -33.49 -22.25 -22.66
N SER A 35 -32.87 -22.85 -23.68
CA SER A 35 -33.31 -23.00 -25.09
C SER A 35 -33.95 -21.81 -25.86
N VAL A 36 -33.14 -21.31 -26.81
CA VAL A 36 -33.45 -20.95 -28.22
C VAL A 36 -34.34 -19.73 -28.51
N ALA A 37 -33.70 -18.66 -28.99
CA ALA A 37 -34.09 -17.99 -30.24
C ALA A 37 -32.85 -17.29 -30.84
N SER A 38 -32.46 -17.73 -32.02
CA SER A 38 -31.31 -17.24 -32.78
C SER A 38 -31.56 -15.82 -33.30
N HIS A 39 -30.78 -14.84 -32.85
CA HIS A 39 -30.55 -13.60 -33.58
C HIS A 39 -29.05 -13.41 -33.77
N HIS A 40 -28.64 -13.39 -35.04
CA HIS A 40 -27.33 -12.94 -35.49
C HIS A 40 -27.14 -11.49 -35.01
N GLU A 41 -26.21 -11.27 -34.08
CA GLU A 41 -25.50 -10.00 -33.99
C GLU A 41 -24.12 -10.20 -34.60
N GLU A 42 -23.83 -9.41 -35.63
CA GLU A 42 -22.55 -9.37 -36.33
C GLU A 42 -21.39 -9.09 -35.37
N PRO A 43 -20.20 -9.67 -35.63
CA PRO A 43 -18.98 -9.24 -34.95
C PRO A 43 -18.67 -7.80 -35.36
N LEU A 44 -18.65 -6.88 -34.40
CA LEU A 44 -18.07 -5.54 -34.56
C LEU A 44 -16.57 -5.71 -34.85
N THR A 45 -16.25 -5.83 -36.13
CA THR A 45 -14.88 -5.71 -36.61
C THR A 45 -14.40 -4.28 -36.38
N PRO A 46 -13.21 -4.06 -35.81
CA PRO A 46 -12.69 -2.72 -35.63
C PRO A 46 -12.27 -2.18 -37.01
N THR A 47 -13.08 -1.28 -37.57
CA THR A 47 -12.61 -0.41 -38.63
C THR A 47 -11.54 0.50 -38.04
N VAL A 48 -10.28 0.20 -38.35
CA VAL A 48 -9.15 1.11 -38.18
C VAL A 48 -9.41 2.32 -39.09
N HIS A 49 -10.11 3.31 -38.57
CA HIS A 49 -10.18 4.62 -39.21
C HIS A 49 -8.86 5.33 -38.96
N SER A 50 -8.18 5.58 -40.07
CA SER A 50 -6.91 6.30 -40.15
C SER A 50 -6.96 7.56 -39.29
N ALA A 51 -5.91 7.73 -38.48
CA ALA A 51 -5.60 8.95 -37.77
C ALA A 51 -5.51 10.12 -38.75
N ASN A 52 -6.63 10.83 -38.96
CA ASN A 52 -6.64 12.11 -39.65
C ASN A 52 -7.11 13.19 -38.67
N SER A 53 -6.10 13.92 -38.18
CA SER A 53 -6.10 15.29 -37.67
C SER A 53 -7.46 15.97 -37.46
N LEU A 54 -7.90 16.02 -36.20
CA LEU A 54 -8.80 17.05 -35.68
C LEU A 54 -7.99 17.96 -34.73
N PRO A 55 -8.25 19.28 -34.73
CA PRO A 55 -7.38 20.25 -34.07
C PRO A 55 -7.37 20.08 -32.55
N ALA A 56 -6.17 20.25 -31.99
CA ALA A 56 -5.82 20.18 -30.57
C ALA A 56 -6.39 21.34 -29.74
N ALA A 57 -7.70 21.55 -29.77
CA ALA A 57 -8.39 22.31 -28.73
C ALA A 57 -8.88 21.32 -27.67
N ALA A 58 -7.93 20.82 -26.87
CA ALA A 58 -8.19 19.84 -25.84
C ALA A 58 -9.21 20.39 -24.82
N VAL A 59 -10.41 19.83 -24.81
CA VAL A 59 -11.28 19.92 -23.63
C VAL A 59 -10.46 19.36 -22.46
N PRO A 60 -10.30 20.10 -21.34
CA PRO A 60 -9.55 19.63 -20.18
C PRO A 60 -10.37 18.58 -19.44
N LEU A 61 -10.52 17.39 -20.04
CA LEU A 61 -11.13 16.24 -19.42
C LEU A 61 -10.03 15.45 -18.72
N ALA A 62 -10.08 15.36 -17.40
CA ALA A 62 -9.16 14.54 -16.63
C ALA A 62 -9.52 13.06 -16.77
N LEU A 63 -8.52 12.17 -16.81
CA LEU A 63 -8.72 10.72 -16.79
C LEU A 63 -9.65 10.27 -15.66
N SER A 64 -9.47 10.83 -14.45
CA SER A 64 -10.32 10.52 -13.29
C SER A 64 -11.80 10.84 -13.49
N GLN A 65 -12.12 11.81 -14.36
CA GLN A 65 -13.51 12.16 -14.68
C GLN A 65 -14.14 11.09 -15.57
N LEU A 66 -13.41 10.61 -16.59
CA LEU A 66 -13.86 9.49 -17.44
C LEU A 66 -14.07 8.22 -16.63
N GLU A 67 -13.12 7.88 -15.76
CA GLU A 67 -13.20 6.71 -14.89
C GLU A 67 -14.39 6.80 -13.93
N ARG A 68 -14.61 7.98 -13.35
CA ARG A 68 -15.77 8.23 -12.49
C ARG A 68 -17.08 8.08 -13.24
N TRP A 69 -17.20 8.62 -14.45
CA TRP A 69 -18.42 8.48 -15.24
C TRP A 69 -18.71 7.04 -15.66
N ILE A 70 -17.68 6.29 -16.04
CA ILE A 70 -17.83 4.85 -16.32
C ILE A 70 -18.36 4.11 -15.09
N PHE A 71 -17.78 4.38 -13.91
CA PHE A 71 -18.23 3.75 -12.68
C PHE A 71 -19.66 4.18 -12.30
N GLN A 72 -19.98 5.48 -12.41
CA GLN A 72 -21.30 6.02 -12.06
C GLN A 72 -22.43 5.57 -12.99
N ALA A 73 -22.11 5.33 -14.27
CA ALA A 73 -23.10 4.85 -15.23
C ALA A 73 -23.72 3.51 -14.79
N ASN A 74 -23.01 2.71 -13.96
CA ASN A 74 -23.41 1.36 -13.54
C ASN A 74 -23.89 0.49 -14.72
N GLY A 75 -23.43 0.81 -15.93
CA GLY A 75 -23.87 0.19 -17.16
C GLY A 75 -23.06 -1.06 -17.45
N THR A 76 -23.70 -2.08 -18.00
CA THR A 76 -23.04 -3.31 -18.43
C THR A 76 -22.58 -3.25 -19.88
N THR A 77 -23.01 -2.23 -20.64
CA THR A 77 -22.67 -2.06 -22.07
C THR A 77 -22.08 -0.69 -22.37
N ALA A 78 -21.25 -0.61 -23.42
CA ALA A 78 -20.67 0.64 -23.90
C ALA A 78 -21.73 1.70 -24.26
N SER A 79 -22.86 1.27 -24.84
CA SER A 79 -23.95 2.18 -25.24
C SER A 79 -24.64 2.84 -24.03
N GLN A 80 -24.83 2.11 -22.93
CA GLN A 80 -25.38 2.66 -21.69
C GLN A 80 -24.45 3.71 -21.09
N ILE A 81 -23.15 3.41 -21.04
CA ILE A 81 -22.13 4.32 -20.52
C ILE A 81 -22.07 5.61 -21.36
N LEU A 82 -22.04 5.50 -22.69
CA LEU A 82 -22.01 6.66 -23.58
C LEU A 82 -23.27 7.51 -23.48
N THR A 83 -24.44 6.88 -23.32
CA THR A 83 -25.71 7.59 -23.10
C THR A 83 -25.64 8.40 -21.81
N PHE A 84 -25.17 7.79 -20.70
CA PHE A 84 -24.98 8.48 -19.43
C PHE A 84 -24.02 9.67 -19.57
N ILE A 85 -22.85 9.47 -20.21
CA ILE A 85 -21.89 10.55 -20.44
C ILE A 85 -22.52 11.69 -21.26
N SER A 86 -23.27 11.37 -22.32
CA SER A 86 -23.96 12.39 -23.13
C SER A 86 -24.91 13.26 -22.30
N GLN A 87 -25.60 12.67 -21.32
CA GLN A 87 -26.47 13.40 -20.41
C GLN A 87 -25.67 14.33 -19.49
N GLN A 88 -24.53 13.86 -18.97
CA GLN A 88 -23.65 14.66 -18.09
C GLN A 88 -23.09 15.91 -18.78
N ILE A 89 -22.83 15.82 -20.09
CA ILE A 89 -22.23 16.90 -20.88
C ILE A 89 -23.24 17.69 -21.72
N SER A 90 -24.54 17.42 -21.59
CA SER A 90 -25.61 18.03 -22.40
C SER A 90 -25.65 19.57 -22.34
N HIS A 91 -25.06 20.16 -21.30
CA HIS A 91 -24.94 21.60 -21.11
C HIS A 91 -23.80 22.25 -21.93
N LEU A 92 -22.90 21.46 -22.52
CA LEU A 92 -21.76 21.95 -23.30
C LEU A 92 -22.15 22.24 -24.77
N PRO A 93 -21.36 23.05 -25.50
CA PRO A 93 -21.53 23.21 -26.94
C PRO A 93 -21.42 21.87 -27.71
N ALA A 94 -22.17 21.72 -28.80
CA ALA A 94 -22.25 20.47 -29.57
C ALA A 94 -20.87 19.93 -30.02
N GLU A 95 -19.97 20.81 -30.42
CA GLU A 95 -18.60 20.43 -30.81
C GLU A 95 -17.82 19.81 -29.64
N GLN A 96 -17.92 20.40 -28.44
CA GLN A 96 -17.27 19.86 -27.24
C GLN A 96 -17.91 18.54 -26.80
N GLN A 97 -19.24 18.43 -26.92
CA GLN A 97 -19.92 17.16 -26.64
C GLN A 97 -19.40 16.04 -27.55
N GLN A 98 -19.28 16.32 -28.84
CA GLN A 98 -18.78 15.35 -29.82
C GLN A 98 -17.33 14.94 -29.50
N GLN A 99 -16.46 15.89 -29.15
CA GLN A 99 -15.07 15.60 -28.77
C GLN A 99 -14.99 14.73 -27.51
N ILE A 100 -15.79 15.01 -26.48
CA ILE A 100 -15.81 14.21 -25.25
C ILE A 100 -16.35 12.81 -25.51
N LEU A 101 -17.41 12.68 -26.32
CA LEU A 101 -17.99 11.38 -26.65
C LEU A 101 -17.01 10.53 -27.47
N ASP A 102 -16.32 11.10 -28.46
CA ASP A 102 -15.27 10.38 -29.19
C ASP A 102 -14.17 9.86 -28.25
N LEU A 103 -13.69 10.73 -27.35
CA LEU A 103 -12.69 10.36 -26.37
C LEU A 103 -13.19 9.25 -25.43
N ALA A 104 -14.43 9.34 -24.96
CA ALA A 104 -15.06 8.34 -24.12
C ALA A 104 -15.22 7.00 -24.84
N THR A 105 -15.61 6.99 -26.11
CA THR A 105 -15.70 5.78 -26.93
C THR A 105 -14.36 5.08 -27.03
N ARG A 106 -13.29 5.81 -27.36
CA ARG A 106 -11.92 5.26 -27.41
C ARG A 106 -11.45 4.77 -26.04
N PHE A 107 -11.82 5.47 -24.97
CA PHE A 107 -11.49 5.07 -23.61
C PHE A 107 -12.19 3.78 -23.15
N ILE A 108 -13.47 3.60 -23.49
CA ILE A 108 -14.20 2.35 -23.21
C ILE A 108 -13.56 1.18 -23.99
N ALA A 109 -13.25 1.39 -25.28
CA ALA A 109 -12.59 0.38 -26.09
C ALA A 109 -11.19 0.00 -25.53
N TYR A 110 -10.41 1.00 -25.11
CA TYR A 110 -9.13 0.79 -24.42
C TYR A 110 -9.29 -0.04 -23.14
N LYS A 111 -10.30 0.23 -22.31
CA LYS A 111 -10.57 -0.55 -21.10
C LYS A 111 -10.95 -2.00 -21.44
N GLY A 112 -11.68 -2.24 -22.53
CA GLY A 112 -11.94 -3.60 -23.03
C GLY A 112 -10.64 -4.32 -23.43
N ALA A 113 -9.79 -3.67 -24.23
CA ALA A 113 -8.51 -4.23 -24.66
C ALA A 113 -7.54 -4.49 -23.49
N LEU A 114 -7.62 -3.71 -22.40
CA LEU A 114 -6.86 -3.99 -21.17
C LEU A 114 -7.27 -5.30 -20.50
N VAL A 115 -8.55 -5.66 -20.53
CA VAL A 115 -9.04 -6.95 -19.98
C VAL A 115 -8.47 -8.11 -20.80
N GLU A 116 -8.50 -8.00 -22.13
CA GLU A 116 -7.91 -9.03 -23.00
C GLU A 116 -6.39 -9.18 -22.80
N LEU A 117 -5.69 -8.06 -22.62
CA LEU A 117 -4.26 -8.07 -22.29
C LEU A 117 -4.02 -8.77 -20.94
N ALA A 118 -4.91 -8.55 -19.97
CA ALA A 118 -4.84 -9.14 -18.64
C ALA A 118 -5.07 -10.65 -18.64
N ASP A 119 -6.07 -11.13 -19.38
CA ASP A 119 -6.44 -12.55 -19.43
C ASP A 119 -5.39 -13.42 -20.15
N GLY A 120 -4.56 -12.81 -21.01
CA GLY A 120 -3.65 -13.56 -21.86
C GLY A 120 -2.27 -13.91 -21.27
N LYS A 121 -1.72 -13.11 -20.34
CA LYS A 121 -0.23 -13.04 -20.23
C LYS A 121 0.37 -12.60 -18.88
N TYR A 122 -0.34 -12.67 -17.75
CA TYR A 122 0.33 -12.42 -16.46
C TYR A 122 1.16 -13.63 -16.03
N GLU A 123 2.48 -13.59 -16.27
CA GLU A 123 3.42 -14.53 -15.65
C GLU A 123 3.31 -14.42 -14.13
N ALA A 124 3.25 -15.58 -13.45
CA ALA A 124 3.04 -15.69 -12.01
C ALA A 124 4.18 -15.14 -11.13
N GLN A 125 5.21 -14.52 -11.72
CA GLN A 125 6.38 -14.03 -11.01
C GLN A 125 6.25 -12.54 -10.71
N PHE A 126 6.07 -12.23 -9.43
CA PHE A 126 6.05 -10.86 -8.92
C PHE A 126 7.49 -10.33 -8.77
N ASN A 127 8.13 -10.00 -9.90
CA ASN A 127 9.43 -9.33 -9.93
C ASN A 127 9.38 -8.01 -10.71
N ALA A 128 10.36 -7.14 -10.48
CA ALA A 128 10.41 -5.82 -11.09
C ALA A 128 10.48 -5.89 -12.62
N GLU A 129 11.23 -6.83 -13.19
CA GLU A 129 11.37 -6.97 -14.64
C GLU A 129 10.02 -7.32 -15.31
N ALA A 130 9.32 -8.32 -14.76
CA ALA A 130 8.01 -8.76 -15.27
C ALA A 130 6.98 -7.64 -15.17
N LEU A 131 6.94 -6.93 -14.04
CA LEU A 131 6.04 -5.79 -13.86
C LEU A 131 6.39 -4.63 -14.82
N GLY A 132 7.67 -4.36 -15.02
CA GLY A 132 8.13 -3.35 -15.98
C GLY A 132 7.68 -3.65 -17.41
N LYS A 133 7.76 -4.92 -17.85
CA LYS A 133 7.25 -5.35 -19.15
C LYS A 133 5.74 -5.17 -19.27
N GLN A 134 4.97 -5.48 -18.22
CA GLN A 134 3.52 -5.31 -18.21
C GLN A 134 3.10 -3.84 -18.29
N LEU A 135 3.77 -2.96 -17.53
CA LEU A 135 3.55 -1.52 -17.59
C LEU A 135 3.87 -0.96 -18.99
N GLU A 136 4.92 -1.47 -19.62
CA GLU A 136 5.26 -1.08 -20.99
C GLU A 136 4.21 -1.55 -22.01
N GLN A 137 3.70 -2.79 -21.89
CA GLN A 137 2.62 -3.29 -22.75
C GLN A 137 1.35 -2.46 -22.59
N LYS A 138 0.97 -2.11 -21.35
CA LYS A 138 -0.13 -1.18 -21.07
C LYS A 138 0.09 0.18 -21.73
N ARG A 139 1.31 0.72 -21.67
CA ARG A 139 1.67 2.00 -22.30
C ARG A 139 1.58 1.92 -23.83
N GLN A 140 2.09 0.85 -24.44
CA GLN A 140 1.94 0.62 -25.87
C GLN A 140 0.49 0.50 -26.30
N LEU A 141 -0.35 -0.15 -25.48
CA LEU A 141 -1.78 -0.23 -25.73
C LEU A 141 -2.43 1.17 -25.72
N GLN A 142 -2.04 2.07 -24.81
CA GLN A 142 -2.56 3.45 -24.80
C GLN A 142 -2.29 4.17 -26.12
N TYR A 143 -1.09 4.02 -26.70
CA TYR A 143 -0.75 4.62 -27.99
C TYR A 143 -1.51 4.03 -29.18
N GLN A 144 -2.19 2.90 -29.03
CA GLN A 144 -3.10 2.37 -30.06
C GLN A 144 -4.45 3.09 -30.08
N PHE A 145 -4.87 3.68 -28.95
CA PHE A 145 -6.17 4.35 -28.81
C PHE A 145 -6.09 5.87 -28.72
N PHE A 146 -4.92 6.40 -28.33
CA PHE A 146 -4.73 7.82 -28.05
C PHE A 146 -3.50 8.38 -28.76
N THR A 147 -3.58 9.66 -29.10
CA THR A 147 -2.42 10.44 -29.58
C THR A 147 -1.43 10.69 -28.45
N GLU A 148 -0.19 11.06 -28.78
CA GLU A 148 0.85 11.36 -27.79
C GLU A 148 0.41 12.44 -26.80
N ASP A 149 -0.14 13.55 -27.28
CA ASP A 149 -0.67 14.64 -26.43
C ASP A 149 -1.79 14.15 -25.50
N GLN A 150 -2.67 13.28 -26.00
CA GLN A 150 -3.74 12.69 -25.18
C GLN A 150 -3.17 11.71 -24.15
N VAL A 151 -2.12 10.96 -24.51
CA VAL A 151 -1.47 10.06 -23.56
C VAL A 151 -0.85 10.84 -22.42
N GLU A 152 -0.12 11.91 -22.73
CA GLU A 152 0.48 12.80 -21.74
C GLU A 152 -0.59 13.47 -20.86
N GLN A 153 -1.65 14.02 -21.48
CA GLN A 153 -2.72 14.69 -20.74
C GLN A 153 -3.51 13.74 -19.82
N LEU A 154 -3.80 12.52 -20.27
CA LEU A 154 -4.65 11.58 -19.53
C LEU A 154 -3.86 10.72 -18.55
N PHE A 155 -2.67 10.24 -18.93
CA PHE A 155 -1.99 9.16 -18.21
C PHE A 155 -0.67 9.56 -17.56
N SER A 156 -0.13 10.77 -17.79
CA SER A 156 1.16 11.20 -17.20
C SER A 156 1.27 10.95 -15.70
N LYS A 157 0.25 11.34 -14.93
CA LYS A 157 0.21 11.09 -13.48
C LYS A 157 0.26 9.60 -13.14
N GLN A 158 -0.51 8.78 -13.85
CA GLN A 158 -0.49 7.33 -13.65
C GLN A 158 0.88 6.74 -14.01
N HIS A 159 1.51 7.20 -15.08
CA HIS A 159 2.84 6.75 -15.50
C HIS A 159 3.91 7.11 -14.47
N GLN A 160 3.87 8.32 -13.92
CA GLN A 160 4.77 8.74 -12.84
C GLN A 160 4.62 7.83 -11.61
N GLN A 161 3.38 7.52 -11.22
CA GLN A 161 3.07 6.64 -10.10
C GLN A 161 3.53 5.19 -10.33
N ASP A 162 3.29 4.67 -11.54
CA ASP A 162 3.70 3.33 -11.95
C ASP A 162 5.24 3.23 -11.95
N ALA A 163 5.94 4.23 -12.52
CA ALA A 163 7.40 4.29 -12.56
C ALA A 163 8.01 4.39 -11.16
N ALA A 164 7.51 5.29 -10.30
CA ALA A 164 7.98 5.43 -8.93
C ALA A 164 7.77 4.16 -8.10
N SER A 165 6.67 3.44 -8.35
CA SER A 165 6.39 2.17 -7.66
C SER A 165 7.30 1.04 -8.14
N LEU A 166 7.60 1.01 -9.43
CA LEU A 166 8.55 0.07 -10.02
C LEU A 166 9.97 0.30 -9.49
N GLU A 167 10.42 1.55 -9.41
CA GLU A 167 11.73 1.92 -8.85
C GLU A 167 11.87 1.45 -7.39
N ARG A 168 10.85 1.68 -6.55
CA ARG A 168 10.83 1.17 -5.16
C ARG A 168 10.78 -0.36 -5.08
N LEU A 169 10.27 -1.04 -6.09
CA LEU A 169 10.31 -2.51 -6.15
C LEU A 169 11.71 -2.99 -6.53
N GLN A 170 12.37 -2.33 -7.50
CA GLN A 170 13.75 -2.59 -7.90
C GLN A 170 14.70 -2.41 -6.71
N ILE A 171 14.63 -1.28 -5.99
CA ILE A 171 15.43 -1.05 -4.78
C ILE A 171 15.26 -2.20 -3.77
N ARG A 172 14.06 -2.74 -3.63
CA ARG A 172 13.79 -3.86 -2.70
C ARG A 172 14.38 -5.19 -3.16
N GLN A 173 14.47 -5.43 -4.46
CA GLN A 173 14.94 -6.70 -5.04
C GLN A 173 16.44 -6.71 -5.28
N ASP A 174 17.00 -5.57 -5.73
CA ASP A 174 18.39 -5.46 -6.20
C ASP A 174 19.39 -5.10 -5.10
N THR A 175 18.93 -4.64 -3.94
CA THR A 175 19.82 -4.24 -2.84
C THR A 175 20.03 -5.43 -1.88
N PRO A 176 21.15 -6.17 -1.95
CA PRO A 176 21.46 -7.26 -1.01
C PRO A 176 21.85 -6.77 0.39
N GLU A 177 22.05 -5.46 0.56
CA GLU A 177 22.56 -4.83 1.78
C GLU A 177 21.55 -4.78 2.93
N SER A 178 22.07 -4.36 4.09
CA SER A 178 21.35 -4.19 5.34
C SER A 178 20.04 -3.44 5.15
N SER A 179 19.02 -3.77 5.95
CA SER A 179 17.69 -3.15 5.88
C SER A 179 17.76 -1.62 5.83
N ASN A 180 18.74 -0.99 6.50
CA ASN A 180 18.86 0.46 6.62
C ASN A 180 19.29 1.16 5.32
N GLU A 181 20.24 0.61 4.58
CA GLU A 181 20.70 1.19 3.30
C GLU A 181 19.58 1.16 2.24
N ARG A 182 18.84 0.06 2.20
CA ARG A 182 17.64 -0.06 1.37
C ARG A 182 16.59 1.01 1.70
N TRP A 183 16.39 1.31 2.99
CA TRP A 183 15.45 2.35 3.40
C TRP A 183 15.92 3.75 3.03
N GLN A 184 17.21 4.04 3.14
CA GLN A 184 17.77 5.33 2.71
C GLN A 184 17.55 5.57 1.21
N LEU A 185 17.74 4.54 0.38
CA LEU A 185 17.45 4.62 -1.06
C LEU A 185 15.96 4.89 -1.33
N ILE A 186 15.05 4.23 -0.59
CA ILE A 186 13.61 4.47 -0.70
C ILE A 186 13.23 5.88 -0.25
N GLU A 187 13.79 6.37 0.86
CA GLU A 187 13.56 7.74 1.37
C GLU A 187 14.05 8.79 0.36
N GLN A 188 15.24 8.59 -0.20
CA GLN A 188 15.79 9.43 -1.26
C GLN A 188 14.88 9.43 -2.49
N GLN A 189 14.39 8.27 -2.92
CA GLN A 189 13.46 8.13 -4.04
C GLN A 189 12.16 8.91 -3.80
N ILE A 190 11.58 8.79 -2.61
CA ILE A 190 10.35 9.49 -2.21
C ILE A 190 10.58 11.01 -2.18
N SER A 191 11.74 11.47 -1.73
CA SER A 191 12.06 12.91 -1.65
C SER A 191 12.09 13.62 -3.02
N GLN A 192 12.28 12.86 -4.10
CA GLN A 192 12.28 13.38 -5.47
C GLN A 192 10.88 13.40 -6.11
N GLN A 193 9.88 12.82 -5.44
CA GLN A 193 8.50 12.78 -5.94
C GLN A 193 7.73 14.07 -5.68
N SER A 194 6.51 14.17 -6.21
CA SER A 194 5.63 15.33 -5.99
C SER A 194 5.31 15.54 -4.49
N PRO A 195 4.97 16.77 -4.05
CA PRO A 195 4.62 17.04 -2.65
C PRO A 195 3.43 16.22 -2.13
N LEU A 196 2.50 15.84 -3.02
CA LEU A 196 1.36 14.99 -2.67
C LEU A 196 1.82 13.57 -2.33
N GLU A 197 2.75 13.03 -3.11
CA GLU A 197 3.31 11.69 -2.87
C GLU A 197 4.20 11.67 -1.63
N GLN A 198 5.05 12.68 -1.45
CA GLN A 198 5.84 12.83 -0.22
C GLN A 198 4.94 12.83 1.02
N ARG A 199 3.82 13.58 0.98
CA ARG A 199 2.86 13.62 2.08
C ARG A 199 2.18 12.27 2.33
N ALA A 200 1.92 11.49 1.29
CA ALA A 200 1.34 10.15 1.43
C ALA A 200 2.29 9.18 2.14
N PHE A 201 3.60 9.33 1.94
CA PHE A 201 4.62 8.50 2.59
C PHE A 201 5.19 9.06 3.90
N ALA A 202 4.92 10.32 4.22
CA ALA A 202 5.47 10.99 5.40
C ALA A 202 5.29 10.19 6.72
N PRO A 203 4.13 9.56 7.01
CA PRO A 203 4.01 8.76 8.23
C PRO A 203 4.97 7.57 8.29
N SER A 204 5.17 6.88 7.17
CA SER A 204 6.08 5.72 7.09
C SER A 204 7.54 6.14 7.22
N VAL A 205 7.92 7.25 6.57
CA VAL A 205 9.27 7.83 6.67
C VAL A 205 9.56 8.28 8.11
N GLN A 206 8.61 8.98 8.74
CA GLN A 206 8.73 9.44 10.13
C GLN A 206 8.84 8.27 11.11
N MET A 207 8.06 7.20 10.92
CA MET A 207 8.15 6.01 11.75
C MET A 207 9.52 5.32 11.61
N ARG A 208 10.04 5.21 10.38
CA ARG A 208 11.39 4.67 10.15
C ARG A 208 12.48 5.51 10.79
N HIS A 209 12.34 6.82 10.74
CA HIS A 209 13.27 7.72 11.42
C HIS A 209 13.25 7.49 12.94
N LEU A 210 12.06 7.39 13.54
CA LEU A 210 11.91 7.07 14.96
C LEU A 210 12.53 5.70 15.32
N GLU A 211 12.29 4.66 14.53
CA GLU A 211 12.90 3.33 14.73
C GLU A 211 14.43 3.42 14.74
N ARG A 212 15.01 4.16 13.79
CA ARG A 212 16.46 4.37 13.71
C ARG A 212 17.01 5.10 14.94
N MET A 213 16.34 6.17 15.39
CA MET A 213 16.71 6.87 16.62
C MET A 213 16.68 5.93 17.84
N MET A 214 15.71 5.01 17.89
CA MET A 214 15.62 4.01 18.97
C MET A 214 16.69 2.92 18.90
N GLU A 215 17.15 2.56 17.70
CA GLU A 215 18.26 1.62 17.51
C GLU A 215 19.61 2.25 17.87
N GLU A 216 19.81 3.52 17.52
CA GLU A 216 21.04 4.28 17.79
C GLU A 216 21.20 4.62 19.28
N GLU A 217 20.10 4.99 19.95
CA GLU A 217 20.08 5.37 21.36
C GLU A 217 19.00 4.61 22.15
N PRO A 218 19.21 3.31 22.45
CA PRO A 218 18.22 2.51 23.16
C PRO A 218 17.91 3.09 24.54
N GLY A 219 16.69 3.60 24.71
CA GLY A 219 16.20 4.12 25.98
C GLY A 219 16.89 5.39 26.47
N THR A 220 17.37 6.23 25.54
CA THR A 220 18.06 7.50 25.88
C THR A 220 17.68 8.67 24.97
N ILE A 221 16.71 8.52 24.07
CA ILE A 221 16.33 9.58 23.14
C ILE A 221 15.82 10.81 23.92
N SER A 222 16.57 11.90 23.82
CA SER A 222 16.22 13.15 24.50
C SER A 222 14.91 13.76 23.99
N ARG A 223 14.21 14.47 24.88
CA ARG A 223 13.03 15.26 24.52
C ARG A 223 13.35 16.25 23.41
N GLU A 224 14.50 16.91 23.51
CA GLU A 224 14.96 17.94 22.57
C GLU A 224 15.12 17.37 21.16
N ALA A 225 15.69 16.17 21.03
CA ALA A 225 15.80 15.48 19.75
C ALA A 225 14.43 15.17 19.14
N LEU A 226 13.50 14.64 19.93
CA LEU A 226 12.13 14.31 19.47
C LEU A 226 11.31 15.55 19.09
N VAL A 227 11.45 16.64 19.84
CA VAL A 227 10.77 17.92 19.54
C VAL A 227 11.35 18.56 18.30
N SER A 228 12.68 18.54 18.13
CA SER A 228 13.34 19.06 16.93
C SER A 228 12.87 18.34 15.67
N GLU A 229 12.69 17.02 15.76
CA GLU A 229 12.36 16.18 14.60
C GLU A 229 10.87 16.17 14.27
N PHE A 230 10.01 15.98 15.28
CA PHE A 230 8.56 15.74 15.08
C PHE A 230 7.69 16.96 15.45
N GLY A 231 8.30 18.03 15.98
CA GLY A 231 7.61 19.21 16.48
C GLY A 231 7.09 19.04 17.91
N GLU A 232 6.81 20.15 18.59
CA GLU A 232 6.52 20.22 20.04
C GLU A 232 5.48 19.19 20.52
N ALA A 233 4.29 19.20 19.92
CA ALA A 233 3.17 18.39 20.40
C ALA A 233 3.34 16.88 20.13
N ALA A 234 4.02 16.50 19.04
CA ALA A 234 4.30 15.10 18.74
C ALA A 234 5.53 14.62 19.53
N GLY A 235 6.59 15.42 19.57
CA GLY A 235 7.81 15.15 20.33
C GLY A 235 7.55 14.95 21.81
N GLU A 236 6.71 15.78 22.44
CA GLU A 236 6.34 15.62 23.85
C GLU A 236 5.62 14.29 24.11
N ARG A 237 4.65 13.92 23.28
CA ARG A 237 3.93 12.64 23.40
C ARG A 237 4.87 11.45 23.18
N LEU A 238 5.75 11.53 22.19
CA LEU A 238 6.75 10.50 21.91
C LEU A 238 7.71 10.34 23.08
N HIS A 239 8.22 11.44 23.64
CA HIS A 239 9.12 11.41 24.80
C HIS A 239 8.43 10.73 26.00
N GLN A 240 7.17 11.06 26.27
CA GLN A 240 6.38 10.40 27.31
C GLN A 240 6.21 8.89 27.05
N THR A 241 5.97 8.49 25.80
CA THR A 241 5.86 7.08 25.42
C THR A 241 7.18 6.33 25.59
N VAL A 242 8.30 6.91 25.11
CA VAL A 242 9.65 6.34 25.22
C VAL A 242 10.04 6.18 26.70
N THR A 243 9.84 7.22 27.52
CA THR A 243 10.11 7.16 28.97
C THR A 243 9.28 6.08 29.67
N GLN A 244 7.99 5.94 29.32
CA GLN A 244 7.14 4.89 29.90
C GLN A 244 7.61 3.49 29.50
N GLN A 245 8.06 3.33 28.26
CA GLN A 245 8.58 2.08 27.73
C GLN A 245 9.92 1.72 28.40
N GLU A 246 10.79 2.68 28.69
CA GLU A 246 12.03 2.48 29.45
C GLU A 246 11.76 2.00 30.87
N ARG A 247 10.89 2.70 31.62
CA ARG A 247 10.51 2.29 32.98
C ARG A 247 9.92 0.88 33.01
N TRP A 248 9.11 0.55 32.00
CA TRP A 248 8.55 -0.79 31.84
C TRP A 248 9.64 -1.85 31.61
N GLN A 249 10.61 -1.57 30.74
CA GLN A 249 11.74 -2.49 30.50
C GLN A 249 12.60 -2.67 31.74
N GLN A 250 12.88 -1.61 32.49
CA GLN A 250 13.59 -1.69 33.76
C GLN A 250 12.85 -2.57 34.77
N GLN A 251 11.54 -2.37 34.94
CA GLN A 251 10.72 -3.19 35.84
C GLN A 251 10.71 -4.67 35.43
N LEU A 252 10.62 -4.96 34.12
CA LEU A 252 10.73 -6.33 33.61
C LEU A 252 12.10 -6.94 33.85
N SER A 253 13.19 -6.20 33.65
CA SER A 253 14.55 -6.70 33.88
C SER A 253 14.79 -7.05 35.35
N GLN A 254 14.28 -6.23 36.28
CA GLN A 254 14.32 -6.49 37.72
C GLN A 254 13.49 -7.73 38.06
N ALA A 255 12.27 -7.82 37.52
CA ALA A 255 11.41 -8.97 37.75
C ALA A 255 11.99 -10.28 37.20
N GLN A 256 12.69 -10.24 36.06
CA GLN A 256 13.40 -11.39 35.52
C GLN A 256 14.51 -11.86 36.46
N ALA A 257 15.31 -10.93 37.00
CA ALA A 257 16.36 -11.27 37.96
C ALA A 257 15.79 -11.86 39.26
N GLU A 258 14.68 -11.32 39.77
CA GLU A 258 13.98 -11.87 40.94
C GLU A 258 13.39 -13.26 40.66
N LEU A 259 12.83 -13.47 39.47
CA LEU A 259 12.33 -14.77 39.03
C LEU A 259 13.46 -15.82 39.00
N ASP A 260 14.64 -15.47 38.49
CA ASP A 260 15.79 -16.37 38.46
C ASP A 260 16.23 -16.77 39.88
N VAL A 261 16.20 -15.84 40.84
CA VAL A 261 16.48 -16.12 42.26
C VAL A 261 15.44 -17.06 42.87
N ILE A 262 14.15 -16.84 42.60
CA ILE A 262 13.05 -17.72 43.04
C ILE A 262 13.20 -19.12 42.44
N MET A 263 13.76 -19.22 41.23
CA MET A 263 13.93 -20.50 40.53
C MET A 263 15.12 -21.31 41.02
N GLN A 264 16.21 -20.64 41.41
CA GLN A 264 17.46 -21.28 41.80
C GLN A 264 17.57 -21.56 43.29
N ASN A 265 16.93 -20.77 44.15
CA ASN A 265 17.07 -20.86 45.61
C ASN A 265 15.79 -21.36 46.29
N ASP A 266 15.94 -22.01 47.44
CA ASP A 266 14.84 -22.25 48.36
C ASP A 266 14.53 -20.96 49.11
N THR A 267 13.46 -20.28 48.72
CA THR A 267 13.06 -18.97 49.28
C THR A 267 12.35 -19.11 50.63
N GLY A 268 12.22 -20.32 51.18
CA GLY A 268 11.51 -20.60 52.44
C GLY A 268 9.99 -20.45 52.33
N LYS A 269 9.46 -20.19 51.12
CA LYS A 269 8.04 -20.14 50.78
C LYS A 269 7.74 -21.06 49.60
N PRO A 270 6.48 -21.54 49.42
CA PRO A 270 6.10 -22.22 48.20
C PRO A 270 6.40 -21.37 46.97
N ARG A 271 7.14 -21.93 46.01
CA ARG A 271 7.59 -21.23 44.80
C ARG A 271 6.47 -20.48 44.07
N GLN A 272 5.29 -21.11 43.94
CA GLN A 272 4.15 -20.49 43.28
C GLN A 272 3.71 -19.20 43.97
N GLN A 273 3.73 -19.17 45.31
CA GLN A 273 3.40 -17.98 46.08
C GLN A 273 4.41 -16.86 45.87
N ALA A 274 5.70 -17.18 45.76
CA ALA A 274 6.74 -16.18 45.46
C ALA A 274 6.58 -15.59 44.04
N ILE A 275 6.19 -16.41 43.05
CA ILE A 275 5.88 -15.95 41.69
C ILE A 275 4.64 -15.04 41.68
N ASP A 276 3.59 -15.40 42.42
CA ASP A 276 2.38 -14.57 42.52
C ASP A 276 2.66 -13.22 43.20
N GLU A 277 3.48 -13.21 44.25
CA GLU A 277 3.97 -11.97 44.91
C GLU A 277 4.75 -11.09 43.91
N LEU A 278 5.66 -11.67 43.13
CA LEU A 278 6.41 -10.98 42.08
C LEU A 278 5.49 -10.36 41.01
N ILE A 279 4.52 -11.12 40.50
CA ILE A 279 3.58 -10.62 39.48
C ILE A 279 2.68 -9.50 40.04
N ASN A 280 2.36 -9.53 41.33
CA ASN A 280 1.54 -8.49 41.96
C ASN A 280 2.25 -7.14 42.09
N THR A 281 3.57 -7.07 41.89
CA THR A 281 4.32 -5.80 41.77
C THR A 281 3.95 -5.00 40.52
N PHE A 282 3.39 -5.65 39.50
CA PHE A 282 2.88 -5.00 38.30
C PHE A 282 1.44 -4.51 38.47
N GLU A 283 1.13 -3.37 37.84
CA GLU A 283 -0.24 -2.84 37.78
C GLU A 283 -1.21 -3.88 37.20
N PRO A 284 -2.47 -3.94 37.66
CA PRO A 284 -3.42 -5.01 37.28
C PRO A 284 -3.54 -5.24 35.77
N HIS A 285 -3.58 -4.17 34.97
CA HIS A 285 -3.72 -4.25 33.51
C HIS A 285 -2.42 -4.66 32.78
N LYS A 286 -1.27 -4.68 33.47
CA LYS A 286 0.04 -5.05 32.91
C LYS A 286 0.48 -6.46 33.27
N ARG A 287 -0.14 -7.09 34.28
CA ARG A 287 0.24 -8.42 34.79
C ARG A 287 0.29 -9.50 33.71
N ARG A 288 -0.74 -9.56 32.85
CA ARG A 288 -0.79 -10.57 31.77
C ARG A 288 0.36 -10.40 30.76
N ARG A 289 0.71 -9.15 30.43
CA ARG A 289 1.85 -8.84 29.56
C ARG A 289 3.17 -9.22 30.24
N ALA A 290 3.32 -8.93 31.53
CA ALA A 290 4.51 -9.33 32.30
C ALA A 290 4.65 -10.86 32.35
N GLN A 291 3.57 -11.58 32.66
CA GLN A 291 3.56 -13.05 32.66
C GLN A 291 3.96 -13.63 31.31
N ALA A 292 3.47 -13.07 30.20
CA ALA A 292 3.85 -13.50 28.85
C ALA A 292 5.35 -13.32 28.60
N LEU A 293 5.89 -12.14 28.95
CA LEU A 293 7.29 -11.80 28.69
C LEU A 293 8.27 -12.52 29.63
N LEU A 294 7.83 -12.87 30.83
CA LEU A 294 8.60 -13.67 31.80
C LEU A 294 8.45 -15.19 31.57
N GLY A 295 7.69 -15.62 30.56
CA GLY A 295 7.50 -17.04 30.25
C GLY A 295 6.66 -17.82 31.27
N LEU A 296 5.79 -17.13 32.01
CA LEU A 296 4.97 -17.69 33.10
C LEU A 296 3.54 -18.05 32.67
N LEU A 297 3.18 -17.84 31.41
CA LEU A 297 1.91 -18.30 30.86
C LEU A 297 2.04 -19.77 30.47
N ASP A 298 1.15 -20.62 30.99
CA ASP A 298 1.02 -22.02 30.56
C ASP A 298 0.78 -22.06 29.04
N THR A 299 1.78 -22.50 28.29
CA THR A 299 1.60 -22.95 26.91
C THR A 299 1.01 -24.35 26.96
N LYS A 300 -0.31 -24.46 26.88
CA LYS A 300 -0.99 -25.73 26.59
C LYS A 300 -0.82 -26.11 25.13
#